data_AF-A0A2S2PPH6-F1
#
_entry.id   AF-A0A2S2PPH6-F1
#
_cell.length_a   1.000
_cell.length_b   1.000
_cell.length_c   1.000
_cell.angle_alpha   90.00
_cell.angle_beta   90.00
_cell.angle_gamma   90.00
#
_symmetry.space_group_name_H-M   'P 1'
#
loop_
_entity.id
_entity.type
_entity.pdbx_description
1 polymer ?
#
loop_
_entity_poly.entity_id
_entity_poly.type
_entity_poly.pdbx_seq_one_letter_code
_entity_poly.pdbx_strand_id
1 'polypeptide(L)'
;TASNLKAISNCLGIIEKLYNFFNTPKRNHVLLSTIENSDVDQKIKTLKRLCATRWVQRYDAVHDFIELFKFVVEALECISDWKDSSAIDASLLLKSMDS
;
A
#
# COMPACT_ATOMS: atom_id res chain seq x y z
N THR A 1 6.27 10.95 -24.68
CA THR A 1 6.73 11.67 -23.48
C THR A 1 5.60 12.08 -22.52
N ALA A 2 4.33 12.20 -22.93
CA ALA A 2 3.21 12.46 -21.99
C ALA A 2 2.76 11.23 -21.16
N SER A 3 2.87 10.01 -21.72
CA SER A 3 2.38 8.79 -21.06
C SER A 3 3.15 8.43 -19.79
N ASN A 4 4.46 8.70 -19.73
CA ASN A 4 5.29 8.41 -18.56
C ASN A 4 4.91 9.28 -17.36
N LEU A 5 4.56 10.56 -17.60
CA LEU A 5 4.09 11.46 -16.55
C LEU A 5 2.76 10.96 -15.96
N LYS A 6 1.86 10.45 -16.82
CA LYS A 6 0.58 9.84 -16.39
C LYS A 6 0.81 8.59 -15.54
N ALA A 7 1.73 7.72 -15.95
CA ALA A 7 2.07 6.51 -15.19
C ALA A 7 2.58 6.85 -13.78
N ILE A 8 3.46 7.86 -13.66
CA ILE A 8 3.96 8.33 -12.36
C ILE A 8 2.80 8.87 -11.50
N SER A 9 1.92 9.71 -12.06
CA SER A 9 0.75 10.21 -11.33
C SER A 9 -0.19 9.10 -10.87
N ASN A 10 -0.42 8.09 -11.72
CA ASN A 10 -1.26 6.94 -11.38
C ASN A 10 -0.65 6.14 -10.23
N CYS A 11 0.65 5.84 -10.30
CA CYS A 11 1.38 5.13 -9.25
C CYS A 11 1.29 5.87 -7.91
N LEU A 12 1.56 7.18 -7.88
CA LEU A 12 1.40 7.99 -6.67
C LEU A 12 -0.05 7.98 -6.16
N GLY A 13 -1.03 8.01 -7.06
CA GLY A 13 -2.45 7.88 -6.71
C GLY A 13 -2.80 6.55 -6.05
N ILE A 14 -2.20 5.44 -6.52
CA ILE A 14 -2.38 4.10 -5.93
C ILE A 14 -1.75 4.05 -4.53
N ILE A 15 -0.53 4.59 -4.35
CA ILE A 15 0.14 4.65 -3.05
C ILE A 15 -0.71 5.41 -2.02
N GLU A 16 -1.30 6.56 -2.38
CA GLU A 16 -2.19 7.29 -1.47
C GLU A 16 -3.45 6.48 -1.12
N LYS A 17 -4.02 5.74 -2.07
CA LYS A 17 -5.18 4.87 -1.81
C LYS A 17 -4.82 3.72 -0.87
N LEU A 18 -3.66 3.11 -1.04
CA LEU A 18 -3.16 2.05 -0.16
C LEU A 18 -2.93 2.57 1.26
N TYR A 19 -2.31 3.74 1.40
CA TYR A 19 -2.19 4.42 2.69
C TYR A 19 -3.57 4.58 3.36
N ASN A 20 -4.55 5.15 2.65
CA ASN A 20 -5.90 5.35 3.20
C ASN A 20 -6.62 4.03 3.54
N PHE A 21 -6.39 2.98 2.75
CA PHE A 21 -6.95 1.66 2.98
C PHE A 21 -6.40 1.03 4.27
N PHE A 22 -5.08 1.05 4.46
CA PHE A 22 -4.46 0.50 5.66
C PHE A 22 -4.55 1.42 6.88
N ASN A 23 -4.91 2.70 6.74
CA ASN A 23 -5.06 3.66 7.84
C ASN A 23 -6.31 3.43 8.72
N THR A 24 -6.70 2.18 8.96
CA THR A 24 -7.72 1.80 9.94
C THR A 24 -7.23 0.62 10.77
N PRO A 25 -7.58 0.53 12.07
CA PRO A 25 -6.99 -0.45 12.97
C PRO A 25 -7.09 -1.90 12.49
N LYS A 26 -8.27 -2.32 12.01
CA LYS A 26 -8.52 -3.69 11.55
C LYS A 26 -7.62 -4.09 10.37
N ARG A 27 -7.51 -3.22 9.35
CA ARG A 27 -6.71 -3.49 8.13
C ARG A 27 -5.21 -3.32 8.40
N ASN A 28 -4.83 -2.33 9.19
CA ASN A 28 -3.43 -2.17 9.62
C ASN A 28 -2.92 -3.38 10.40
N HIS A 29 -3.77 -3.98 11.23
CA HIS A 29 -3.41 -5.18 11.98
C HIS A 29 -3.03 -6.34 11.04
N VAL A 30 -3.76 -6.54 9.94
CA VAL A 30 -3.42 -7.57 8.94
C VAL A 30 -2.04 -7.32 8.34
N LEU A 31 -1.74 -6.07 7.96
CA LEU A 31 -0.42 -5.69 7.43
C LEU A 31 0.68 -5.99 8.45
N LEU A 32 0.49 -5.60 9.71
CA LEU A 32 1.46 -5.87 10.79
C LEU A 32 1.65 -7.37 11.01
N SER A 33 0.57 -8.15 11.07
CA SER A 33 0.64 -9.61 11.22
C SER A 33 1.39 -10.25 10.06
N THR A 34 1.22 -9.75 8.85
CA THR A 34 1.94 -10.24 7.66
C THR A 34 3.45 -10.00 7.79
N ILE A 35 3.85 -8.82 8.29
CA ILE A 35 5.25 -8.49 8.57
C ILE A 35 5.82 -9.37 9.70
N GLU A 36 5.08 -9.50 10.80
CA GLU A 36 5.51 -10.24 12.01
C GLU A 36 5.62 -11.74 11.79
N ASN A 37 4.80 -12.31 10.89
CA ASN A 37 4.85 -13.73 10.53
C ASN A 37 5.92 -14.04 9.46
N SER A 38 6.66 -13.04 8.99
CA SER A 38 7.72 -13.24 7.99
C SER A 38 9.08 -13.43 8.66
N ASP A 39 9.98 -14.17 7.99
CA ASP A 39 11.36 -14.34 8.44
C ASP A 39 12.26 -13.12 8.18
N VAL A 40 11.68 -11.99 7.72
CA VAL A 40 12.41 -10.78 7.36
C VAL A 40 12.43 -9.82 8.55
N ASP A 41 13.62 -9.37 8.96
CA ASP A 41 13.77 -8.29 9.95
C ASP A 41 13.42 -6.93 9.32
N GLN A 42 12.12 -6.71 9.16
CA GLN A 42 11.57 -5.52 8.53
C GLN A 42 11.39 -4.40 9.56
N LYS A 43 12.13 -3.29 9.34
CA LYS A 43 12.14 -2.12 10.23
C LYS A 43 10.94 -1.20 9.99
N ILE A 44 10.49 -1.10 8.75
CA ILE A 44 9.36 -0.24 8.37
C ILE A 44 8.09 -1.07 8.56
N LYS A 45 7.13 -0.56 9.34
CA LYS A 45 5.90 -1.31 9.68
C LYS A 45 4.60 -0.64 9.25
N THR A 46 4.69 0.54 8.65
CA THR A 46 3.54 1.38 8.32
C THR A 46 3.77 2.12 7.02
N LEU A 47 2.73 2.23 6.21
CA LEU A 47 2.73 3.13 5.05
C LEU A 47 2.63 4.58 5.51
N LYS A 48 3.37 5.48 4.85
CA LYS A 48 3.26 6.93 5.06
C LYS A 48 2.35 7.56 4.02
N ARG A 49 1.66 8.62 4.43
CA ARG A 49 0.87 9.46 3.53
C ARG A 49 1.77 10.22 2.56
N LEU A 50 1.36 10.38 1.30
CA LEU A 50 2.09 11.23 0.36
C LEU A 50 1.89 12.71 0.72
N CYS A 51 2.99 13.47 0.75
CA CYS A 51 2.92 14.92 0.92
C CYS A 51 2.93 15.63 -0.44
N ALA A 52 1.89 16.45 -0.71
CA ALA A 52 1.75 17.17 -1.97
C ALA A 52 2.86 18.21 -2.21
N THR A 53 3.33 18.87 -1.14
CA THR A 53 4.22 20.03 -1.22
C THR A 53 5.63 19.76 -0.71
N ARG A 54 5.88 18.64 -0.02
CA ARG A 54 7.20 18.30 0.53
C ARG A 54 7.78 17.07 -0.15
N TRP A 55 8.74 17.29 -1.04
CA TRP A 55 9.33 16.23 -1.87
C TRP A 55 10.02 15.13 -1.04
N VAL A 56 10.72 15.47 0.05
CA VAL A 56 11.37 14.49 0.94
C VAL A 56 10.34 13.54 1.54
N GLN A 57 9.24 14.06 2.08
CA GLN A 57 8.18 13.20 2.65
C GLN A 57 7.49 12.35 1.58
N ARG A 58 7.35 12.88 0.36
CA ARG A 58 6.86 12.10 -0.76
C ARG A 58 7.82 10.95 -1.10
N TYR A 59 9.12 11.22 -1.12
CA TYR A 59 10.15 10.19 -1.30
C TYR A 59 10.06 9.13 -0.21
N ASP A 60 9.98 9.52 1.06
CA ASP A 60 9.88 8.59 2.19
C ASP A 60 8.65 7.69 2.06
N ALA A 61 7.50 8.22 1.66
CA ALA A 61 6.28 7.42 1.47
C ALA A 61 6.39 6.42 0.32
N VAL A 62 7.03 6.81 -0.80
CA VAL A 62 7.28 5.90 -1.92
C VAL A 62 8.30 4.83 -1.52
N HIS A 63 9.36 5.21 -0.82
CA HIS A 63 10.40 4.29 -0.34
C HIS A 63 9.83 3.26 0.65
N ASP A 64 9.09 3.71 1.66
CA ASP A 64 8.41 2.84 2.63
C ASP A 64 7.45 1.87 1.92
N PHE A 65 6.71 2.32 0.90
CA PHE A 65 5.83 1.45 0.11
C PHE A 65 6.62 0.37 -0.64
N ILE A 66 7.76 0.71 -1.25
CA ILE A 66 8.61 -0.25 -1.96
C ILE A 66 9.13 -1.33 -1.00
N GLU A 67 9.62 -0.93 0.17
CA GLU A 67 10.09 -1.84 1.22
C GLU A 67 8.97 -2.75 1.75
N LEU A 68 7.74 -2.23 1.80
CA LEU A 68 6.56 -2.96 2.27
C LEU A 68 5.79 -3.69 1.18
N PHE A 69 6.21 -3.62 -0.09
CA PHE A 69 5.40 -4.04 -1.24
C PHE A 69 4.89 -5.48 -1.10
N LYS A 70 5.78 -6.42 -0.75
CA LYS A 70 5.42 -7.83 -0.53
C LYS A 70 4.31 -7.98 0.52
N PHE A 71 4.48 -7.34 1.67
CA PHE A 71 3.53 -7.44 2.78
C PHE A 71 2.19 -6.75 2.47
N VAL A 72 2.22 -5.68 1.67
CA VAL A 72 1.00 -5.02 1.18
C VAL A 72 0.20 -5.98 0.28
N VAL A 73 0.85 -6.68 -0.65
CA VAL A 73 0.19 -7.66 -1.52
C VAL A 73 -0.43 -8.79 -0.71
N GLU A 74 0.36 -9.44 0.16
CA GLU A 74 -0.10 -10.53 1.02
C GLU A 74 -1.27 -10.10 1.95
N ALA A 75 -1.21 -8.89 2.50
CA ALA A 75 -2.29 -8.35 3.33
C ALA A 75 -3.56 -8.06 2.52
N LEU A 76 -3.44 -7.54 1.29
CA LEU A 76 -4.59 -7.33 0.41
C LEU A 76 -5.24 -8.65 -0.01
N GLU A 77 -4.44 -9.67 -0.32
CA GLU A 77 -4.93 -11.02 -0.62
C GLU A 77 -5.73 -11.58 0.57
N CYS A 78 -5.18 -11.50 1.79
CA CYS A 78 -5.88 -11.91 3.00
C CYS A 78 -7.20 -11.15 3.21
N ILE A 79 -7.23 -9.84 2.99
CA ILE A 79 -8.45 -9.04 3.14
C ILE A 79 -9.46 -9.32 2.01
N SER A 80 -8.99 -9.72 0.83
CA SER A 80 -9.87 -10.05 -0.32
C SER A 80 -10.78 -11.26 -0.05
N ASP A 81 -10.43 -12.12 0.90
CA ASP A 81 -11.23 -13.26 1.34
C ASP A 81 -12.29 -12.91 2.40
N TRP A 82 -12.36 -11.64 2.84
CA TRP A 82 -13.34 -11.22 3.83
C TRP A 82 -14.77 -11.18 3.27
N LYS A 83 -15.75 -11.28 4.17
CA LYS A 83 -17.19 -11.22 3.82
C LYS A 83 -17.78 -9.81 3.94
N ASP A 84 -16.95 -8.78 3.89
CA ASP A 84 -17.35 -7.38 4.04
C ASP A 84 -16.86 -6.52 2.85
N SER A 85 -17.24 -5.24 2.82
CA SER A 85 -16.90 -4.34 1.70
C SER A 85 -15.39 -4.15 1.50
N SER A 86 -14.57 -4.39 2.53
CA SER A 86 -13.11 -4.27 2.43
C SER A 86 -12.53 -5.27 1.42
N ALA A 87 -13.18 -6.42 1.22
CA ALA A 87 -12.74 -7.44 0.27
C ALA A 87 -12.81 -6.94 -1.19
N ILE A 88 -13.87 -6.19 -1.52
CA ILE A 88 -14.04 -5.60 -2.84
C ILE A 88 -12.97 -4.53 -3.08
N ASP A 89 -12.76 -3.65 -2.09
CA ASP A 89 -11.74 -2.61 -2.14
C ASP A 89 -10.33 -3.21 -2.27
N ALA A 90 -10.02 -4.26 -1.52
CA ALA A 90 -8.73 -4.96 -1.59
C ALA A 90 -8.49 -5.59 -2.97
N SER A 91 -9.52 -6.27 -3.50
CA SER A 91 -9.47 -6.88 -4.84
C SER A 91 -9.27 -5.84 -5.95
N LEU A 92 -9.88 -4.66 -5.81
CA LEU A 92 -9.70 -3.56 -6.76
C LEU A 92 -8.29 -2.96 -6.68
N LEU A 93 -7.74 -2.82 -5.46
CA LEU A 93 -6.39 -2.31 -5.25
C LEU A 93 -5.33 -3.27 -5.81
N LEU A 94 -5.48 -4.59 -5.61
CA LEU A 94 -4.61 -5.60 -6.21
C LEU A 94 -4.56 -5.47 -7.74
N LYS A 95 -5.73 -5.44 -8.39
CA LYS A 95 -5.83 -5.28 -9.86
C LYS A 95 -5.22 -3.97 -10.35
N SER A 96 -5.31 -2.91 -9.55
CA SER A 96 -4.75 -1.61 -9.90
C SER A 96 -3.22 -1.59 -9.83
N MET A 97 -2.60 -2.50 -9.08
CA MET A 97 -1.14 -2.62 -8.96
C MET A 97 -0.52 -3.40 -10.14
N ASP A 98 -1.30 -4.27 -10.79
CA ASP A 98 -0.87 -5.07 -11.96
C ASP A 98 -1.06 -4.36 -13.32
N SER A 99 -1.73 -3.21 -13.34
CA SER A 99 -2.14 -2.45 -14.54
C SER A 99 -1.19 -1.32 -14.92
#